data_AF-A0A5K0YXI1-F1
#
_entry.id   AF-A0A5K0YXI1-F1
#
_cell.length_a   1.000
_cell.length_b   1.000
_cell.length_c   1.000
_cell.angle_alpha   90.00
_cell.angle_beta   90.00
_cell.angle_gamma   90.00
#
_symmetry.space_group_name_H-M   'P 1'
#
loop_
_entity.id
_entity.type
_entity.pdbx_description
1 polymer ?
#
loop_
_entity_poly.entity_id
_entity_poly.type
_entity_poly.pdbx_seq_one_letter_code
_entity_poly.pdbx_strand_id
1 'polypeptide(L)' 'QPNHEDPLNHDAAVVLRDNPRLFEANVRRAMAGGYVGQTFFPRCI' A
#
# COMPACT_ATOMS: atom_id res chain seq x y z
N GLN A 1 -3.31 7.04 -11.22
CA GLN A 1 -2.67 7.24 -9.91
C GLN A 1 -3.70 6.99 -8.82
N PRO A 2 -3.35 6.45 -7.63
CA PRO A 2 -4.31 6.27 -6.54
C PRO A 2 -4.72 7.63 -5.93
N ASN A 3 -5.95 7.73 -5.41
CA ASN A 3 -6.46 8.93 -4.75
C ASN A 3 -6.19 8.88 -3.24
N HIS A 4 -5.63 9.97 -2.67
CA HIS A 4 -5.43 10.12 -1.23
C HIS A 4 -6.44 11.07 -0.55
N GLU A 5 -7.32 11.74 -1.30
CA GLU A 5 -8.31 12.69 -0.77
C GLU A 5 -9.58 12.02 -0.25
N ASP A 6 -9.97 10.89 -0.85
CA ASP A 6 -11.11 10.06 -0.40
C ASP A 6 -10.76 8.56 -0.49
N PRO A 7 -9.91 8.05 0.44
CA PRO A 7 -9.39 6.69 0.35
C PRO A 7 -10.23 5.67 1.12
N LEU A 8 -10.47 4.50 0.54
CA LEU A 8 -11.00 3.36 1.30
C LEU A 8 -9.97 2.79 2.30
N ASN A 9 -8.69 2.76 1.91
CA ASN A 9 -7.59 2.39 2.79
C ASN A 9 -6.84 3.64 3.24
N HIS A 10 -7.24 4.17 4.40
CA HIS A 10 -6.72 5.40 4.96
C HIS A 10 -5.23 5.31 5.28
N ASP A 11 -4.76 4.18 5.82
CA ASP A 11 -3.35 3.96 6.15
C ASP A 11 -2.47 4.02 4.89
N ALA A 12 -2.90 3.36 3.82
CA ALA A 12 -2.18 3.37 2.56
C ALA A 12 -2.15 4.76 1.92
N ALA A 13 -3.23 5.54 2.05
CA ALA A 13 -3.30 6.90 1.54
C ALA A 13 -2.40 7.88 2.29
N VAL A 14 -2.29 7.75 3.62
CA VAL A 14 -1.33 8.53 4.42
C VAL A 14 0.10 8.26 3.95
N VAL A 15 0.47 6.99 3.75
CA VAL A 15 1.80 6.63 3.24
C VAL A 15 2.02 7.16 1.82
N LEU A 16 1.01 7.11 0.95
CA LEU A 16 1.10 7.66 -0.40
C LEU A 16 1.36 9.18 -0.39
N ARG A 17 0.67 9.93 0.47
CA ARG A 17 0.84 11.39 0.61
C ARG A 17 2.20 11.75 1.22
N ASP A 18 2.58 11.09 2.31
CA ASP A 18 3.73 11.49 3.12
C ASP A 18 5.05 10.85 2.64
N ASN A 19 5.00 9.64 2.07
CA ASN A 19 6.17 8.91 1.59
C ASN A 19 5.87 7.99 0.39
N PRO A 20 5.76 8.55 -0.83
CA PRO A 20 5.44 7.79 -2.04
C PRO A 20 6.39 6.61 -2.33
N ARG A 21 7.68 6.73 -1.96
CA ARG A 21 8.67 5.66 -2.16
C ARG A 21 8.40 4.46 -1.25
N LEU A 22 7.98 4.70 -0.01
CA LEU A 22 7.56 3.63 0.90
C LEU A 22 6.26 2.98 0.42
N PHE A 23 5.31 3.76 -0.07
CA PHE A 23 4.08 3.24 -0.67
C PHE A 23 4.39 2.27 -1.82
N GLU A 24 5.29 2.65 -2.73
CA GLU A 24 5.72 1.81 -3.85
C GLU A 24 6.37 0.49 -3.38
N ALA A 25 7.21 0.53 -2.35
CA ALA A 25 7.81 -0.66 -1.77
C ALA A 25 6.76 -1.59 -1.12
N ASN A 26 5.78 -1.01 -0.40
CA ASN A 26 4.67 -1.76 0.18
C ASN A 26 3.81 -2.43 -0.89
N VAL A 27 3.51 -1.74 -1.99
CA VAL A 27 2.75 -2.28 -3.13
C VAL A 27 3.49 -3.48 -3.73
N ARG A 28 4.79 -3.38 -4.02
CA ARG A 28 5.58 -4.52 -4.53
C ARG A 28 5.52 -5.73 -3.61
N ARG A 29 5.69 -5.51 -2.30
CA ARG A 29 5.66 -6.57 -1.29
C ARG A 29 4.27 -7.22 -1.17
N ALA A 30 3.21 -6.42 -1.17
CA ALA A 30 1.84 -6.89 -1.11
C ALA A 30 1.48 -7.73 -2.36
N MET A 31 1.79 -7.23 -3.57
CA MET A 31 1.48 -7.93 -4.82
C MET A 31 2.22 -9.27 -4.96
N ALA A 32 3.46 -9.36 -4.45
CA ALA A 32 4.23 -10.60 -4.46
C ALA A 32 3.67 -11.70 -3.52
N GLY A 33 2.71 -11.35 -2.66
CA GLY A 33 2.19 -12.20 -1.60
C GLY A 33 2.99 -12.01 -0.32
N GLY A 34 2.47 -11.25 0.64
CA GLY A 34 3.21 -10.93 1.85
C GLY A 34 2.49 -9.98 2.80
N TYR A 35 3.17 -9.67 3.91
CA TYR A 35 2.64 -8.77 4.93
C TYR A 35 3.05 -7.32 4.68
N VAL A 36 2.12 -6.39 4.88
CA VAL A 36 2.39 -4.96 5.11
C VAL A 36 1.84 -4.62 6.48
N GLY A 37 2.71 -4.26 7.42
CA GLY A 37 2.34 -4.22 8.85
C GLY A 37 1.94 -5.60 9.34
N GLN A 38 0.74 -5.72 9.93
CA GLN A 38 0.17 -6.99 10.40
C GLN A 38 -0.82 -7.63 9.41
N THR A 39 -1.08 -6.96 8.28
CA THR A 39 -2.06 -7.42 7.28
C THR A 39 -1.37 -8.21 6.19
N PHE A 40 -1.82 -9.46 5.97
CA PHE A 40 -1.38 -10.29 4.86
C PHE A 40 -2.16 -9.94 3.58
N PHE A 41 -1.44 -9.77 2.47
CA PHE A 41 -1.99 -9.59 1.14
C PHE A 41 -1.67 -10.85 0.30
N PRO A 42 -2.67 -11.55 -0.25
CA PRO A 42 -2.46 -12.65 -1.17
C PRO A 42 -1.72 -12.19 -2.42
N ARG A 43 -0.91 -13.08 -3.01
CA ARG A 43 -0.21 -12.81 -4.27
C ARG A 43 -1.21 -12.52 -5.40
N CYS A 44 -0.95 -11.47 -6.18
CA CYS A 44 -1.81 -11.04 -7.30
C CYS A 44 -1.02 -10.58 -8.53
N ILE A 45 0.19 -11.14 -8.73
CA ILE A 45 0.98 -11.03 -9.96
C ILE A 45 0.83 -12.31 -10.76
#